data_AF-A0A2I0T103-F1
#
_entry.id   AF-A0A2I0T103-F1
#
_cell.length_a   1.000
_cell.length_b   1.000
_cell.length_c   1.000
_cell.angle_alpha   90.00
_cell.angle_beta   90.00
_cell.angle_gamma   90.00
#
_symmetry.space_group_name_H-M   'P 1'
#
loop_
_entity.id
_entity.type
_entity.pdbx_description
1 polymer ?
#
loop_
_entity_poly.entity_id
_entity_poly.type
_entity_poly.pdbx_seq_one_letter_code
_entity_poly.pdbx_strand_id
1 'polypeptide(L)' 'MLLSDPEIESSILISSDEGATYQKYRLNFYIQSLLFHPKQEEWILAYSLDQKALVIAELSWRIKHAG' A
#
# COMPACT_ATOMS: atom_id res chain seq x y z
N MET A 1 -14.89 19.83 20.10
CA MET A 1 -13.43 19.72 19.92
C MET A 1 -13.19 18.32 19.36
N LEU A 2 -13.03 18.20 18.04
CA LEU A 2 -12.67 16.91 17.44
C LEU A 2 -11.15 16.80 17.62
N LEU A 3 -10.71 15.94 18.53
CA LEU A 3 -9.33 15.45 18.51
C LEU A 3 -9.24 14.62 17.23
N SER A 4 -8.91 15.24 16.10
CA SER A 4 -8.45 14.50 14.93
C SER A 4 -7.20 13.76 15.40
N ASP A 5 -7.35 12.45 15.58
CA ASP A 5 -6.29 11.53 16.02
C ASP A 5 -4.97 11.85 15.29
N PRO A 6 -3.82 11.73 15.99
CA PRO A 6 -2.53 12.08 15.43
C PRO A 6 -2.34 11.35 14.10
N GLU A 7 -1.86 12.12 13.11
CA GLU A 7 -1.50 11.69 11.76
C GLU A 7 -1.31 10.17 11.67
N ILE A 8 -2.33 9.47 11.20
CA ILE A 8 -2.29 8.02 11.09
C ILE A 8 -1.27 7.67 10.02
N GLU A 9 -0.13 7.17 10.48
CA GLU A 9 0.97 6.78 9.62
C GLU A 9 1.15 5.27 9.68
N SER A 10 0.79 4.61 8.58
CA SER A 10 1.15 3.21 8.37
C SER A 10 2.22 3.11 7.29
N SER A 11 2.76 1.91 7.07
CA SER A 11 3.71 1.68 5.99
C SER A 11 3.53 0.29 5.42
N ILE A 12 3.79 0.16 4.13
CA ILE A 12 3.89 -1.14 3.45
C ILE A 12 5.36 -1.40 3.11
N LEU A 13 5.79 -2.64 3.33
CA LEU A 13 7.09 -3.14 2.91
C LEU A 13 6.88 -4.04 1.70
N ILE A 14 7.57 -3.75 0.60
CA ILE A 14 7.49 -4.54 -0.64
C ILE A 14 8.87 -5.12 -0.91
N SER A 15 8.92 -6.43 -1.16
CA SER A 15 10.09 -7.12 -1.67
C SER A 15 9.79 -7.62 -3.08
N SER A 16 10.75 -7.44 -3.97
CA SER A 16 10.73 -7.98 -5.34
C SER A 16 11.72 -9.12 -5.54
N ASP A 17 12.40 -9.56 -4.48
CA ASP A 17 13.52 -10.50 -4.49
C ASP A 17 13.33 -11.60 -3.43
N GLU A 18 12.08 -12.05 -3.28
CA GLU A 18 11.71 -13.16 -2.38
C GLU A 18 12.10 -12.92 -0.91
N GLY A 19 12.14 -11.64 -0.51
CA GLY A 19 12.39 -11.21 0.86
C GLY A 19 13.85 -10.92 1.20
N ALA A 20 14.76 -10.88 0.22
CA ALA A 20 16.15 -10.50 0.46
C ALA A 20 16.31 -9.00 0.75
N THR A 21 15.50 -8.15 0.13
CA THR A 21 15.45 -6.70 0.37
C THR A 21 14.01 -6.19 0.43
N TYR A 22 13.81 -5.07 1.14
CA TYR A 22 12.50 -4.44 1.31
C TYR A 22 12.55 -2.94 1.04
N GLN A 23 11.62 -2.45 0.23
CA GLN A 23 11.35 -1.03 0.04
C GLN A 23 10.17 -0.63 0.91
N LYS A 24 10.34 0.45 1.70
CA LYS A 24 9.31 0.96 2.61
C LYS A 24 8.57 2.15 2.00
N TYR A 25 7.24 2.06 1.96
CA TYR A 25 6.36 3.14 1.52
C TYR A 25 5.48 3.59 2.67
N ARG A 26 5.50 4.89 2.98
CA ARG A 26 4.64 5.49 4.01
C ARG A 26 3.25 5.71 3.44
N LEU A 27 2.24 5.42 4.24
CA LEU A 27 0.83 5.58 3.93
C LEU A 27 0.20 6.52 4.97
N ASN A 28 -0.73 7.35 4.53
CA ASN A 28 -1.46 8.30 5.38
C ASN A 28 -2.83 7.74 5.84
N PHE A 29 -2.97 6.42 5.87
CA PHE A 29 -4.18 5.69 6.26
C PHE A 29 -3.80 4.29 6.78
N TYR A 30 -4.71 3.62 7.49
CA TYR A 30 -4.53 2.21 7.87
C TYR A 30 -5.08 1.26 6.81
N ILE A 31 -4.30 0.23 6.48
CA ILE A 31 -4.76 -0.90 5.66
C ILE A 31 -5.49 -1.89 6.57
N GLN A 32 -6.76 -2.15 6.28
CA GLN A 32 -7.56 -3.17 6.94
C GLN A 32 -7.42 -4.54 6.24
N SER A 33 -7.36 -4.55 4.92
CA SER A 33 -7.18 -5.76 4.13
C SER A 33 -6.51 -5.49 2.79
N LEU A 34 -5.87 -6.52 2.25
CA LEU A 34 -5.25 -6.54 0.92
C LEU A 34 -5.92 -7.62 0.07
N LEU A 35 -6.22 -7.30 -1.19
CA LEU A 35 -6.76 -8.25 -2.16
C LEU A 35 -5.89 -8.28 -3.41
N PHE A 36 -5.32 -9.44 -3.71
CA PHE A 36 -4.52 -9.67 -4.92
C PHE A 36 -5.44 -9.93 -6.12
N HIS A 37 -5.09 -9.36 -7.26
CA HIS A 37 -5.81 -9.67 -8.50
C HIS A 37 -5.47 -11.10 -8.95
N PRO A 38 -6.47 -11.95 -9.29
CA PRO A 38 -6.26 -13.38 -9.54
C PRO A 38 -5.42 -13.71 -10.78
N LYS A 39 -5.18 -12.73 -11.66
CA LYS A 39 -4.43 -12.90 -12.93
C LYS A 39 -3.30 -11.90 -13.15
N GLN A 40 -3.21 -10.86 -12.33
CA GLN A 40 -2.21 -9.80 -12.50
C GLN A 40 -1.49 -9.65 -11.16
N GLU A 41 -0.34 -10.32 -11.06
CA GLU A 41 0.43 -10.45 -9.81
C GLU A 41 0.86 -9.09 -9.23
N GLU A 42 0.95 -8.08 -10.09
CA GLU A 42 1.35 -6.71 -9.75
C GLU A 42 0.22 -5.86 -9.17
N TRP A 43 -1.02 -6.37 -9.19
CA TRP A 43 -2.20 -5.62 -8.81
C TRP A 43 -2.69 -6.07 -7.44
N ILE A 44 -2.69 -5.11 -6.51
CA ILE A 44 -3.19 -5.28 -5.16
C ILE A 44 -4.17 -4.14 -4.88
N LEU A 45 -5.30 -4.46 -4.27
CA LEU A 45 -6.25 -3.49 -3.74
C LEU A 45 -6.05 -3.41 -2.22
N ALA A 46 -5.80 -2.21 -1.70
CA ALA A 46 -5.82 -1.94 -0.27
C ALA A 46 -7.15 -1.31 0.12
N TYR A 47 -7.78 -1.90 1.14
CA TYR A 47 -9.02 -1.40 1.71
C TYR A 47 -8.76 -0.82 3.10
N SER A 48 -9.33 0.35 3.38
CA SER A 48 -9.30 1.02 4.68
C SER A 48 -10.69 1.13 5.29
N LEU A 49 -10.76 1.25 6.62
CA LEU A 49 -12.02 1.40 7.36
C LEU A 49 -12.72 2.74 7.10
N ASP A 50 -11.97 3.79 6.74
CA ASP A 50 -12.51 5.12 6.41
C ASP A 50 -13.00 5.24 4.96
N GLN A 51 -13.26 4.10 4.29
CA GLN A 51 -13.80 3.98 2.93
C GLN A 51 -12.91 4.58 1.83
N LYS A 52 -11.61 4.71 2.07
CA LYS A 52 -10.64 5.04 1.01
C LYS A 52 -10.08 3.75 0.42
N ALA A 53 -10.66 3.30 -0.70
CA ALA A 53 -10.04 2.26 -1.50
C ALA A 53 -8.84 2.87 -2.25
N LEU A 54 -7.64 2.34 -2.02
CA LEU A 54 -6.45 2.71 -2.77
C LEU A 54 -5.98 1.51 -3.60
N VAL A 55 -5.81 1.75 -4.90
CA VAL A 55 -5.31 0.76 -5.85
C VAL A 55 -3.78 0.82 -5.82
N ILE A 56 -3.14 -0.20 -5.22
CA ILE A 56 -1.68 -0.29 -5.13
C ILE A 56 -1.03 -0.55 -6.50
N ALA A 57 -1.82 -0.86 -7.55
CA ALA A 57 -1.31 -0.93 -8.92
C ALA A 57 -0.68 0.40 -9.39
N GLU A 58 -1.08 1.56 -8.81
CA GLU A 58 -0.44 2.85 -9.10
C GLU A 58 1.00 2.94 -8.55
N LEU A 59 1.28 2.23 -7.45
CA LEU A 59 2.64 2.16 -6.88
C LEU A 59 3.52 1.24 -7.71
N SER A 60 2.99 0.11 -8.20
CA SER A 60 3.75 -0.85 -9.01
C SER A 60 4.31 -0.23 -10.31
N TRP A 61 3.56 0.61 -11.02
CA TRP A 61 4.12 1.31 -12.20
C TRP A 61 5.15 2.37 -11.81
N ARG A 62 4.97 3.10 -10.71
CA ARG A 62 5.96 4.07 -10.22
C ARG A 62 7.27 3.39 -9.84
N ILE A 63 7.22 2.18 -9.28
CA ILE A 63 8.40 1.37 -8.95
C ILE A 63 9.13 0.94 -10.22
N LYS A 64 8.41 0.50 -11.27
CA LYS A 64 9.00 0.11 -12.55
C LYS A 64 9.66 1.26 -13.33
N HIS A 65 9.27 2.51 -13.08
CA HIS A 65 9.77 3.69 -13.79
C HIS A 65 10.68 4.60 -12.96
N ALA A 66 10.93 4.29 -11.68
CA ALA A 66 11.84 5.03 -10.80
C ALA A 66 13.23 4.39 -10.68
N GLY A 67 13.52 3.34 -11.47
CA GLY A 67 14.81 2.67 -11.59
C GLY A 67 15.49 2.94 -12.92
#